data_AF-X1Q2K4-F1
#
_entry.id   AF-X1Q2K4-F1
#
_cell.length_a   1.000
_cell.length_b   1.000
_cell.length_c   1.000
_cell.angle_alpha   90.00
_cell.angle_beta   90.00
_cell.angle_gamma   90.00
#
_symmetry.space_group_name_H-M   'P 1'
#
loop_
_entity.id
_entity.type
_entity.pdbx_description
1 polymer ?
#
loop_
_entity_poly.entity_id
_entity_poly.type
_entity_poly.pdbx_seq_one_letter_code
_entity_poly.pdbx_strand_id
1 'polypeptide(L)'
;RAGDFVSGEETALMAAVEGKMSTPRPRPPYPAQAGLWGKPTLLNNVKTFANVPLIIQRGADWFSSIGTEGSKGTAVFTLAGKINNAGLAEVPMGTTLRELIYDIGGGIPKDKAFKAVQIGGPSGGCLPATLLDTPIDYDSLREAGSMMGSGGMIVMDEDNCIVDAARFFLDFTTRESCGKCTMGRLGTLQMHEILEDIVAGNGKIEDLDLLLELAEDVKAGSLCGLGRTAPNP
;
A
#
# COMPACT_ATOMS: atom_id res chain seq x y z
N ARG A 1 -20.73 5.78 -8.01
CA ARG A 1 -19.71 6.70 -8.55
C ARG A 1 -18.82 5.86 -9.46
N ALA A 2 -18.26 6.42 -10.53
CA ALA A 2 -17.28 5.73 -11.37
C ALA A 2 -15.91 6.33 -11.02
N GLY A 3 -14.97 5.50 -10.55
CA GLY A 3 -13.65 5.94 -10.08
C GLY A 3 -13.34 5.72 -8.59
N ASP A 4 -14.13 4.93 -7.87
CA ASP A 4 -13.90 4.68 -6.43
C ASP A 4 -12.67 3.75 -6.23
N PHE A 5 -11.68 4.15 -5.42
CA PHE A 5 -10.47 3.34 -5.16
C PHE A 5 -10.80 1.99 -4.53
N VAL A 6 -11.84 1.96 -3.68
CA VAL A 6 -12.33 0.71 -3.06
C VAL A 6 -12.80 -0.32 -4.08
N SER A 7 -13.17 0.08 -5.30
CA SER A 7 -13.50 -0.85 -6.39
C SER A 7 -12.31 -1.71 -6.83
N GLY A 8 -11.08 -1.37 -6.44
CA GLY A 8 -9.91 -2.23 -6.63
C GLY A 8 -9.84 -3.43 -5.67
N GLU A 9 -10.63 -3.42 -4.59
CA GLU A 9 -10.72 -4.55 -3.65
C GLU A 9 -11.46 -5.72 -4.29
N GLU A 10 -10.98 -6.95 -4.07
CA GLU A 10 -11.43 -8.17 -4.76
C GLU A 10 -12.95 -8.33 -4.84
N THR A 11 -13.65 -8.19 -3.71
CA THR A 11 -15.10 -8.39 -3.63
C THR A 11 -15.91 -7.17 -4.03
N ALA A 12 -15.37 -5.97 -3.80
CA ALA A 12 -15.95 -4.73 -4.28
C ALA A 12 -15.89 -4.62 -5.82
N LEU A 13 -14.79 -5.08 -6.45
CA LEU A 13 -14.64 -5.13 -7.90
C LEU A 13 -15.73 -6.00 -8.52
N MET A 14 -15.94 -7.20 -7.98
CA MET A 14 -17.00 -8.09 -8.46
C MET A 14 -18.39 -7.45 -8.29
N ALA A 15 -18.65 -6.78 -7.17
CA ALA A 15 -19.91 -6.06 -6.99
C ALA A 15 -20.10 -4.95 -8.06
N ALA A 16 -19.03 -4.22 -8.40
CA ALA A 16 -19.05 -3.22 -9.46
C ALA A 16 -19.35 -3.84 -10.84
N VAL A 17 -18.70 -4.96 -11.18
CA VAL A 17 -18.96 -5.72 -12.43
C VAL A 17 -20.39 -6.25 -12.48
N GLU A 18 -20.97 -6.62 -11.32
CA GLU A 18 -22.37 -7.01 -11.20
C GLU A 18 -23.36 -5.84 -11.29
N GLY A 19 -22.89 -4.60 -11.49
CA GLY A 19 -23.73 -3.40 -11.53
C GLY A 19 -24.27 -2.96 -10.15
N LYS A 20 -23.67 -3.45 -9.07
CA LYS A 20 -24.03 -3.11 -7.69
C LYS A 20 -23.09 -2.04 -7.14
N MET A 21 -23.42 -1.52 -5.96
CA MET A 21 -22.53 -0.65 -5.21
C MET A 21 -21.24 -1.40 -4.83
N SER A 22 -20.10 -0.78 -5.11
CA SER A 22 -18.73 -1.28 -4.87
C SER A 22 -18.39 -1.36 -3.38
N THR A 23 -19.04 -2.27 -2.66
CA THR A 23 -18.78 -2.49 -1.24
C THR A 23 -18.18 -3.88 -1.03
N PRO A 24 -17.11 -4.00 -0.23
CA PRO A 24 -16.53 -5.29 0.10
C PRO A 24 -17.54 -6.23 0.78
N ARG A 25 -17.44 -7.53 0.50
CA ARG A 25 -18.25 -8.58 1.11
C ARG A 25 -17.40 -9.31 2.17
N PRO A 26 -17.98 -9.61 3.35
CA PRO A 26 -17.29 -10.45 4.32
C PRO A 26 -17.03 -11.83 3.72
N ARG A 27 -15.88 -12.42 4.09
CA ARG A 27 -15.51 -13.79 3.74
C ARG A 27 -15.72 -14.66 4.99
N PRO A 28 -16.20 -15.91 4.86
CA PRO A 28 -16.59 -16.65 3.65
C PRO A 28 -17.98 -16.25 3.05
N PRO A 29 -18.29 -16.64 1.79
CA PRO A 29 -17.48 -17.47 0.89
C PRO A 29 -16.32 -16.72 0.23
N TYR A 30 -15.26 -17.44 -0.14
CA TYR A 30 -14.14 -16.87 -0.90
C TYR A 30 -14.48 -16.80 -2.40
N PRO A 31 -13.97 -15.81 -3.15
CA PRO A 31 -14.32 -15.65 -4.58
C PRO A 31 -13.96 -16.85 -5.45
N ALA A 32 -12.86 -17.54 -5.13
CA ALA A 32 -12.47 -18.79 -5.78
C ALA A 32 -13.53 -19.91 -5.65
N GLN A 33 -14.41 -19.84 -4.65
CA GLN A 33 -15.52 -20.77 -4.44
C GLN A 33 -16.83 -20.21 -5.02
N ALA A 34 -17.14 -18.96 -4.69
CA ALA A 34 -18.35 -18.25 -5.15
C ALA A 34 -18.06 -16.75 -5.24
N GLY A 35 -17.59 -16.31 -6.40
CA GLY A 35 -17.28 -14.93 -6.73
C GLY A 35 -18.34 -14.30 -7.63
N LEU A 36 -17.93 -13.94 -8.85
CA LEU A 36 -18.76 -13.20 -9.80
C LEU A 36 -19.99 -14.01 -10.20
N TRP A 37 -21.18 -13.41 -10.02
CA TRP A 37 -22.48 -14.06 -10.24
C TRP A 37 -22.62 -15.42 -9.52
N GLY A 38 -21.96 -15.56 -8.36
CA GLY A 38 -21.96 -16.78 -7.55
C GLY A 38 -21.18 -17.94 -8.16
N LYS A 39 -20.31 -17.69 -9.15
CA LYS A 39 -19.46 -18.72 -9.77
C LYS A 39 -18.02 -18.66 -9.23
N PRO A 40 -17.30 -19.80 -9.16
CA PRO A 40 -15.87 -19.81 -8.90
C PRO A 40 -15.13 -18.80 -9.78
N THR A 41 -14.46 -17.83 -9.17
CA THR A 41 -13.81 -16.72 -9.89
C THR A 41 -12.41 -16.51 -9.33
N LEU A 42 -11.40 -16.61 -10.19
CA LEU A 42 -10.03 -16.25 -9.85
C LEU A 42 -9.78 -14.79 -10.21
N LEU A 43 -9.53 -13.96 -9.20
CA LEU A 43 -9.17 -12.57 -9.37
C LEU A 43 -7.67 -12.42 -9.08
N ASN A 44 -6.93 -11.91 -10.06
CA ASN A 44 -5.51 -11.62 -9.91
C ASN A 44 -5.19 -10.25 -10.48
N ASN A 45 -4.13 -9.62 -9.97
CA ASN A 45 -3.62 -8.38 -10.53
C ASN A 45 -3.09 -8.61 -11.95
N VAL A 46 -3.13 -7.55 -12.77
CA VAL A 46 -2.59 -7.58 -14.14
C VAL A 46 -1.14 -8.05 -14.18
N LYS A 47 -0.28 -7.63 -13.23
CA LYS A 47 1.14 -8.08 -13.18
C LYS A 47 1.24 -9.60 -13.00
N THR A 48 0.39 -10.19 -12.17
CA THR A 48 0.36 -11.64 -11.96
C THR A 48 0.05 -12.36 -13.27
N PHE A 49 -1.02 -11.95 -13.97
CA PHE A 49 -1.37 -12.57 -15.25
C PHE A 49 -0.35 -12.28 -16.36
N ALA A 50 0.31 -11.12 -16.34
CA ALA A 50 1.38 -10.80 -17.30
C ALA A 50 2.59 -11.73 -17.17
N ASN A 51 2.87 -12.25 -15.97
CA ASN A 51 3.95 -13.20 -15.74
C ASN A 51 3.61 -14.64 -16.16
N VAL A 52 2.32 -15.02 -16.18
CA VAL A 52 1.91 -16.40 -16.48
C VAL A 52 2.42 -16.91 -17.85
N PRO A 53 2.29 -16.17 -18.97
CA PRO A 53 2.83 -16.61 -20.26
C PRO A 53 4.34 -16.84 -20.23
N LEU A 54 5.09 -15.98 -19.54
CA LEU A 54 6.55 -16.09 -19.43
C LEU A 54 6.96 -17.33 -18.63
N ILE A 55 6.25 -17.61 -17.53
CA ILE A 55 6.47 -18.80 -16.71
C ILE A 55 6.17 -20.07 -17.50
N ILE A 56 5.08 -20.11 -18.26
CA ILE A 56 4.73 -21.26 -19.11
C ILE A 56 5.79 -21.47 -20.20
N GLN A 57 6.27 -20.40 -20.82
CA GLN A 57 7.22 -20.48 -21.93
C GLN A 57 8.64 -20.86 -21.49
N ARG A 58 9.10 -20.36 -20.35
CA ARG A 58 10.49 -20.50 -19.88
C ARG A 58 10.65 -21.53 -18.76
N GLY A 59 9.55 -22.02 -18.20
CA GLY A 59 9.52 -22.96 -17.08
C GLY A 59 9.46 -22.26 -15.73
N ALA A 60 8.90 -22.97 -14.74
CA ALA A 60 8.78 -22.48 -13.37
C ALA A 60 10.15 -22.27 -12.70
N ASP A 61 11.14 -23.13 -13.00
CA ASP A 61 12.49 -23.05 -12.45
C ASP A 61 13.21 -21.76 -12.88
N TRP A 62 12.96 -21.28 -14.10
CA TRP A 62 13.49 -20.00 -14.56
C TRP A 62 12.96 -18.86 -13.69
N PHE A 63 11.65 -18.79 -13.44
CA PHE A 63 11.06 -17.70 -12.65
C PHE A 63 11.45 -17.80 -11.17
N SER A 64 11.51 -19.02 -10.61
CA SER A 64 11.87 -19.25 -9.20
C SER A 64 13.38 -19.12 -8.92
N SER A 65 14.22 -19.11 -9.96
CA SER A 65 15.64 -18.78 -9.84
C SER A 65 15.90 -17.29 -9.58
N ILE A 66 14.91 -16.43 -9.80
CA ILE A 66 14.97 -14.98 -9.56
C ILE A 66 14.34 -14.69 -8.20
N GLY A 67 14.92 -13.77 -7.45
CA GLY A 67 14.40 -13.33 -6.15
C GLY A 67 15.05 -14.04 -4.95
N THR A 68 14.39 -13.98 -3.80
CA THR A 68 14.84 -14.61 -2.55
C THR A 68 14.29 -16.03 -2.40
N GLU A 69 14.59 -16.72 -1.30
CA GLU A 69 13.98 -18.02 -1.02
C GLU A 69 12.46 -17.90 -0.80
N GLY A 70 12.03 -16.91 0.00
CA GLY A 70 10.63 -16.67 0.35
C GLY A 70 9.83 -15.88 -0.69
N SER A 71 10.50 -15.11 -1.57
CA SER A 71 9.84 -14.25 -2.57
C SER A 71 10.47 -14.43 -3.95
N LYS A 72 9.79 -15.18 -4.82
CA LYS A 72 10.25 -15.51 -6.17
C LYS A 72 9.85 -14.48 -7.21
N GLY A 73 10.68 -14.35 -8.25
CA GLY A 73 10.43 -13.49 -9.40
C GLY A 73 10.87 -12.05 -9.20
N THR A 74 10.19 -11.15 -9.91
CA THR A 74 10.47 -9.71 -9.94
C THR A 74 9.32 -8.90 -9.34
N ALA A 75 9.65 -7.69 -8.92
CA ALA A 75 8.69 -6.67 -8.51
C ALA A 75 8.83 -5.44 -9.43
N VAL A 76 7.70 -4.88 -9.83
CA VAL A 76 7.64 -3.65 -10.62
C VAL A 76 7.22 -2.50 -9.73
N PHE A 77 8.08 -1.51 -9.60
CA PHE A 77 7.85 -0.28 -8.84
C PHE A 77 7.64 0.94 -9.72
N THR A 78 6.70 1.77 -9.31
CA THR A 78 6.56 3.14 -9.82
C THR A 78 7.27 4.08 -8.85
N LEU A 79 8.41 4.61 -9.28
CA LEU A 79 9.22 5.57 -8.52
C LEU A 79 8.69 6.99 -8.76
N ALA A 80 8.28 7.66 -7.69
CA ALA A 80 7.75 9.02 -7.71
C ALA A 80 8.24 9.82 -6.49
N GLY A 81 7.90 11.12 -6.45
CA GLY A 81 8.29 12.02 -5.37
C GLY A 81 9.65 12.69 -5.61
N LYS A 82 10.46 12.79 -4.55
CA LYS A 82 11.78 13.44 -4.56
C LYS A 82 12.86 12.50 -5.06
N ILE A 83 12.82 12.16 -6.34
CA ILE A 83 13.76 11.24 -6.98
C ILE A 83 14.20 11.78 -8.34
N ASN A 84 15.47 11.58 -8.73
CA ASN A 84 16.01 12.10 -9.99
C ASN A 84 15.42 11.38 -11.22
N ASN A 85 15.35 10.06 -11.17
CA ASN A 85 14.82 9.21 -12.24
C ASN A 85 13.44 8.65 -11.84
N ALA A 86 12.40 9.48 -11.95
CA ALA A 86 11.03 9.02 -11.78
C ALA A 86 10.61 8.13 -12.96
N GLY A 87 9.87 7.06 -12.70
CA GLY A 87 9.48 6.10 -13.74
C GLY A 87 9.09 4.74 -13.21
N LEU A 88 9.21 3.73 -14.06
CA LEU A 88 8.97 2.33 -13.72
C LEU A 88 10.30 1.58 -13.64
N ALA A 89 10.50 0.84 -12.56
CA ALA A 89 11.64 -0.03 -12.36
C ALA A 89 11.16 -1.45 -12.06
N GLU A 90 11.61 -2.42 -12.84
CA GLU A 90 11.44 -3.84 -12.54
C GLU A 90 12.74 -4.39 -11.96
N VAL A 91 12.67 -4.92 -10.74
CA VAL A 91 13.82 -5.43 -10.00
C VAL A 91 13.55 -6.85 -9.48
N PRO A 92 14.59 -7.68 -9.31
CA PRO A 92 14.45 -8.94 -8.58
C PRO A 92 13.93 -8.69 -7.16
N MET A 93 13.06 -9.58 -6.66
CA MET A 93 12.71 -9.59 -5.24
C MET A 93 13.98 -9.69 -4.37
N GLY A 94 14.02 -8.96 -3.27
CA GLY A 94 15.19 -8.88 -2.38
C GLY A 94 16.20 -7.77 -2.73
N THR A 95 16.03 -7.07 -3.86
CA THR A 95 16.75 -5.81 -4.12
C THR A 95 16.48 -4.84 -2.95
N THR A 96 17.47 -4.14 -2.45
CA THR A 96 17.30 -3.23 -1.31
C THR A 96 16.65 -1.92 -1.70
N LEU A 97 16.03 -1.22 -0.74
CA LEU A 97 15.53 0.14 -0.96
C LEU A 97 16.64 1.10 -1.41
N ARG A 98 17.85 0.94 -0.88
CA ARG A 98 19.04 1.72 -1.25
C ARG A 98 19.37 1.57 -2.72
N GLU A 99 19.51 0.33 -3.20
CA GLU A 99 19.81 0.05 -4.61
C GLU A 99 18.72 0.64 -5.52
N LEU A 100 17.45 0.44 -5.16
CA LEU A 100 16.34 0.97 -5.95
C LEU A 100 16.30 2.51 -5.99
N ILE A 101 16.56 3.19 -4.87
CA ILE A 101 16.47 4.65 -4.78
C ILE A 101 17.72 5.32 -5.38
N TYR A 102 18.92 4.84 -5.06
CA TYR A 102 20.16 5.50 -5.43
C TYR A 102 20.72 4.99 -6.76
N ASP A 103 20.76 3.68 -6.98
CA ASP A 103 21.41 3.13 -8.18
C ASP A 103 20.47 3.21 -9.40
N ILE A 104 19.18 2.92 -9.20
CA ILE A 104 18.16 2.96 -10.27
C ILE A 104 17.50 4.34 -10.32
N GLY A 105 16.99 4.80 -9.18
CA GLY A 105 16.32 6.10 -9.04
C GLY A 105 17.24 7.31 -9.19
N GLY A 106 18.57 7.12 -9.19
CA GLY A 106 19.53 8.19 -9.31
C GLY A 106 19.61 9.11 -8.08
N GLY A 107 19.06 8.68 -6.95
CA GLY A 107 19.09 9.41 -5.69
C GLY A 107 18.13 10.61 -5.63
N ILE A 108 18.36 11.47 -4.63
CA ILE A 108 17.48 12.60 -4.29
C ILE A 108 17.91 13.84 -5.07
N PRO A 109 16.98 14.63 -5.62
CA PRO A 109 17.30 15.86 -6.33
C PRO A 109 18.11 16.84 -5.48
N LYS A 110 19.13 17.44 -6.11
CA LYS A 110 20.05 18.41 -5.49
C LYS A 110 20.87 17.82 -4.33
N ASP A 111 21.11 16.51 -4.33
CA ASP A 111 21.91 15.79 -3.33
C ASP A 111 21.41 15.98 -1.89
N LYS A 112 20.11 16.23 -1.72
CA LYS A 112 19.48 16.34 -0.42
C LYS A 112 19.47 15.01 0.32
N ALA A 113 19.32 15.08 1.64
CA ALA A 113 19.18 13.87 2.44
C ALA A 113 17.83 13.18 2.19
N PHE A 114 17.89 11.85 2.03
CA PHE A 114 16.70 11.00 2.06
C PHE A 114 16.10 10.99 3.46
N LYS A 115 14.79 11.19 3.55
CA LYS A 115 14.07 11.18 4.83
C LYS A 115 13.29 9.89 5.03
N ALA A 116 12.45 9.57 4.05
CA ALA A 116 11.60 8.38 4.10
C ALA A 116 11.11 8.01 2.69
N VAL A 117 10.61 6.78 2.56
CA VAL A 117 9.88 6.33 1.39
C VAL A 117 8.56 5.72 1.82
N GLN A 118 7.48 6.15 1.19
CA GLN A 118 6.18 5.52 1.34
C GLN A 118 6.06 4.41 0.29
N ILE A 119 5.76 3.20 0.73
CA ILE A 119 5.62 2.02 -0.13
C ILE A 119 4.35 1.28 0.22
N GLY A 120 3.66 0.74 -0.79
CA GLY A 120 2.44 -0.05 -0.59
C GLY A 120 1.16 0.64 -1.05
N GLY A 121 1.25 1.77 -1.74
CA GLY A 121 0.10 2.62 -2.07
C GLY A 121 -0.39 3.40 -0.85
N PRO A 122 -1.47 4.20 -0.95
CA PRO A 122 -1.82 5.22 0.06
C PRO A 122 -2.07 4.71 1.48
N SER A 123 -2.24 3.41 1.70
CA SER A 123 -2.37 2.80 3.04
C SER A 123 -1.13 1.97 3.43
N GLY A 124 0.00 2.19 2.76
CA GLY A 124 1.28 1.57 3.06
C GLY A 124 2.10 2.41 4.04
N GLY A 125 3.07 1.79 4.71
CA GLY A 125 3.88 2.45 5.74
C GLY A 125 5.00 3.31 5.17
N CYS A 126 5.43 4.30 5.95
CA CYS A 126 6.57 5.17 5.66
C CYS A 126 7.86 4.60 6.27
N LEU A 127 8.80 4.17 5.42
CA LEU A 127 10.08 3.61 5.86
C LEU A 127 11.15 4.70 5.96
N PRO A 128 11.75 4.94 7.15
CA PRO A 128 12.75 5.97 7.36
C PRO A 128 14.12 5.61 6.77
N ALA A 129 15.03 6.59 6.73
CA ALA A 129 16.42 6.41 6.30
C ALA A 129 17.18 5.26 6.98
N THR A 130 16.85 4.93 8.23
CA THR A 130 17.46 3.81 8.97
C THR A 130 17.11 2.45 8.41
N LEU A 131 16.09 2.35 7.55
CA LEU A 131 15.64 1.12 6.89
C LEU A 131 16.00 1.09 5.39
N LEU A 132 16.90 1.95 4.91
CA LEU A 132 17.32 1.95 3.50
C LEU A 132 17.91 0.62 3.02
N ASP A 133 18.49 -0.17 3.92
CA ASP A 133 19.07 -1.47 3.60
C ASP A 133 18.06 -2.62 3.70
N THR A 134 16.78 -2.33 3.96
CA THR A 134 15.71 -3.33 3.98
C THR A 134 15.54 -3.94 2.59
N PRO A 135 15.59 -5.29 2.46
CA PRO A 135 15.28 -5.99 1.23
C PRO A 135 13.82 -5.78 0.83
N ILE A 136 13.58 -5.58 -0.46
CA ILE A 136 12.24 -5.46 -1.02
C ILE A 136 11.69 -6.86 -1.31
N ASP A 137 11.10 -7.45 -0.29
CA ASP A 137 10.32 -8.69 -0.37
C ASP A 137 9.11 -8.63 0.58
N TYR A 138 8.21 -9.60 0.49
CA TYR A 138 6.94 -9.55 1.24
C TYR A 138 7.14 -9.55 2.76
N ASP A 139 8.09 -10.35 3.26
CA ASP A 139 8.27 -10.56 4.69
C ASP A 139 9.02 -9.38 5.32
N SER A 140 10.13 -8.98 4.71
CA SER A 140 10.97 -7.86 5.17
C SER A 140 10.19 -6.55 5.23
N LEU A 141 9.37 -6.26 4.20
CA LEU A 141 8.53 -5.06 4.20
C LEU A 141 7.45 -5.11 5.29
N ARG A 142 6.86 -6.28 5.54
CA ARG A 142 5.84 -6.45 6.59
C ARG A 142 6.44 -6.23 7.97
N GLU A 143 7.63 -6.78 8.22
CA GLU A 143 8.35 -6.60 9.48
C GLU A 143 8.76 -5.13 9.70
N ALA A 144 9.09 -4.43 8.62
CA ALA A 144 9.39 -3.00 8.62
C ALA A 144 8.15 -2.09 8.81
N GLY A 145 6.95 -2.66 9.02
CA GLY A 145 5.71 -1.89 9.21
C GLY A 145 5.12 -1.36 7.91
N SER A 146 5.51 -1.92 6.76
CA SER A 146 5.00 -1.54 5.44
C SER A 146 4.52 -2.76 4.64
N MET A 147 4.33 -2.59 3.34
CA MET A 147 3.88 -3.67 2.46
C MET A 147 4.27 -3.41 1.00
N MET A 148 4.41 -4.49 0.23
CA MET A 148 4.66 -4.41 -1.22
C MET A 148 3.56 -3.61 -1.96
N GLY A 149 2.30 -3.85 -1.58
CA GLY A 149 1.12 -3.25 -2.20
C GLY A 149 1.11 -3.31 -3.72
N SER A 150 0.75 -2.21 -4.38
CA SER A 150 0.74 -2.08 -5.84
C SER A 150 2.11 -1.84 -6.47
N GLY A 151 3.17 -1.66 -5.65
CA GLY A 151 4.49 -1.23 -6.09
C GLY A 151 4.61 0.29 -6.31
N GLY A 152 3.70 1.11 -5.80
CA GLY A 152 3.91 2.55 -5.75
C GLY A 152 4.94 2.91 -4.68
N MET A 153 5.93 3.74 -5.02
CA MET A 153 6.94 4.27 -4.09
C MET A 153 7.02 5.80 -4.20
N ILE A 154 6.76 6.49 -3.10
CA ILE A 154 6.84 7.94 -3.01
C ILE A 154 8.03 8.30 -2.12
N VAL A 155 9.11 8.77 -2.75
CA VAL A 155 10.35 9.16 -2.06
C VAL A 155 10.21 10.57 -1.50
N MET A 156 10.66 10.77 -0.26
CA MET A 156 10.60 12.04 0.48
C MET A 156 12.01 12.47 0.91
N ASP A 157 12.29 13.76 0.81
CA ASP A 157 13.55 14.38 1.22
C ASP A 157 13.42 15.06 2.60
N GLU A 158 14.52 15.61 3.10
CA GLU A 158 14.62 16.26 4.42
C GLU A 158 13.58 17.37 4.66
N ASP A 159 13.12 18.05 3.60
CA ASP A 159 12.15 19.15 3.68
C ASP A 159 10.70 18.67 3.84
N ASN A 160 10.40 17.40 3.58
CA ASN A 160 9.06 16.86 3.69
C ASN A 160 8.62 16.72 5.17
N CYS A 161 7.43 17.20 5.53
CA CYS A 161 6.83 16.95 6.83
C CYS A 161 6.16 15.57 6.87
N ILE A 162 6.62 14.66 7.74
CA ILE A 162 6.07 13.30 7.82
C ILE A 162 4.67 13.29 8.46
N VAL A 163 4.40 14.21 9.38
CA VAL A 163 3.05 14.34 9.96
C VAL A 163 2.03 14.76 8.90
N ASP A 164 2.40 15.70 8.02
CA ASP A 164 1.54 16.11 6.91
C ASP A 164 1.42 15.01 5.84
N ALA A 165 2.46 14.20 5.63
CA ALA A 165 2.38 13.02 4.77
C ALA A 165 1.37 11.99 5.30
N ALA A 166 1.42 11.66 6.60
CA ALA A 166 0.44 10.77 7.24
C ALA A 166 -0.99 11.34 7.12
N ARG A 167 -1.18 12.64 7.40
CA ARG A 167 -2.46 13.34 7.21
C ARG A 167 -2.98 13.21 5.78
N PHE A 168 -2.12 13.47 4.79
CA PHE A 168 -2.48 13.41 3.37
C PHE A 168 -2.93 12.01 2.93
N PHE A 169 -2.19 10.97 3.32
CA PHE A 169 -2.53 9.59 2.98
C PHE A 169 -3.79 9.10 3.71
N LEU A 170 -4.01 9.57 4.93
CA LEU A 170 -5.21 9.25 5.69
C LEU A 170 -6.45 10.00 5.17
N ASP A 171 -6.32 11.26 4.71
CA ASP A 171 -7.38 11.98 3.99
C ASP A 171 -7.84 11.18 2.78
N PHE A 172 -6.89 10.75 1.95
CA PHE A 172 -7.17 9.91 0.79
C PHE A 172 -7.95 8.66 1.20
N THR A 173 -7.47 7.92 2.19
CA THR A 173 -8.10 6.67 2.63
C THR A 173 -9.49 6.91 3.23
N THR A 174 -9.69 8.02 3.92
CA THR A 174 -10.97 8.44 4.50
C THR A 174 -11.99 8.77 3.39
N ARG A 175 -11.57 9.53 2.38
CA ARG A 175 -12.41 9.89 1.22
C ARG A 175 -12.79 8.70 0.36
N GLU A 176 -11.88 7.74 0.23
CA GLU A 176 -12.07 6.52 -0.55
C GLU A 176 -12.76 5.39 0.21
N SER A 177 -13.15 5.63 1.46
CA SER A 177 -13.92 4.66 2.24
C SER A 177 -15.27 4.40 1.59
N CYS A 178 -15.63 3.12 1.41
CA CYS A 178 -16.97 2.73 0.98
C CYS A 178 -18.06 3.00 2.04
N GLY A 179 -17.67 3.37 3.27
CA GLY A 179 -18.59 3.71 4.35
C GLY A 179 -19.31 2.54 5.04
N LYS A 180 -19.07 1.29 4.62
CA LYS A 180 -19.82 0.11 5.09
C LYS A 180 -19.57 -0.25 6.55
N CYS A 181 -18.34 -0.13 7.04
CA CYS A 181 -17.99 -0.46 8.43
C CYS A 181 -17.75 0.81 9.24
N THR A 182 -18.19 0.82 10.49
CA THR A 182 -18.09 1.99 11.37
C THR A 182 -16.64 2.43 11.54
N MET A 183 -15.73 1.51 11.83
CA MET A 183 -14.32 1.86 12.04
C MET A 183 -13.63 2.36 10.76
N GLY A 184 -13.90 1.73 9.61
CA GLY A 184 -13.37 2.22 8.34
C GLY A 184 -14.02 3.51 7.81
N ARG A 185 -15.10 4.00 8.43
CA ARG A 185 -15.80 5.24 8.04
C ARG A 185 -15.58 6.38 9.03
N LEU A 186 -15.89 6.13 10.30
CA LEU A 186 -15.82 7.12 11.37
C LEU A 186 -14.49 7.07 12.10
N GLY A 187 -13.89 5.89 12.27
CA GLY A 187 -12.58 5.76 12.92
C GLY A 187 -11.50 6.44 12.10
N THR A 188 -11.44 6.17 10.78
CA THR A 188 -10.49 6.86 9.88
C THR A 188 -10.72 8.37 9.80
N LEU A 189 -11.98 8.81 9.82
CA LEU A 189 -12.32 10.24 9.88
C LEU A 189 -11.81 10.90 11.16
N GLN A 190 -12.03 10.27 12.31
CA GLN A 190 -11.58 10.80 13.60
C GLN A 190 -10.05 10.82 13.69
N MET A 191 -9.36 9.79 13.19
CA MET A 191 -7.90 9.80 13.09
C MET A 191 -7.41 10.95 12.19
N HIS A 192 -8.09 11.20 11.08
CA HIS A 192 -7.77 12.30 10.16
C HIS A 192 -7.98 13.67 10.83
N GLU A 193 -9.08 13.87 11.56
CA GLU A 193 -9.33 15.11 12.31
C GLU A 193 -8.25 15.38 13.37
N ILE A 194 -7.79 14.34 14.07
CA ILE A 194 -6.66 14.46 15.01
C ILE A 194 -5.38 14.92 14.29
N LEU A 195 -5.06 14.33 13.13
CA LEU A 195 -3.89 14.72 12.35
C LEU A 195 -4.01 16.15 11.77
N GLU A 196 -5.21 16.58 11.37
CA GLU A 196 -5.48 17.96 10.97
C GLU A 196 -5.18 18.94 12.12
N ASP A 197 -5.64 18.65 13.33
CA ASP A 197 -5.37 19.48 14.51
C ASP A 197 -3.86 19.55 14.84
N ILE A 198 -3.15 18.41 14.76
CA ILE A 198 -1.70 18.37 14.98
C ILE A 198 -0.97 19.21 13.93
N VAL A 199 -1.31 19.06 12.64
CA VAL A 199 -0.67 19.83 11.55
C VAL A 199 -0.99 21.33 11.63
N ALA A 200 -2.18 21.68 12.10
CA ALA A 200 -2.57 23.08 12.34
C ALA A 200 -1.92 23.71 13.58
N GLY A 201 -1.19 22.92 14.39
CA GLY A 201 -0.58 23.38 15.64
C GLY A 201 -1.56 23.49 16.81
N ASN A 202 -2.75 22.90 16.68
CA ASN A 202 -3.79 22.84 17.73
C ASN A 202 -3.75 21.52 18.54
N GLY A 203 -2.95 20.55 18.09
CA GLY A 203 -2.82 19.25 18.73
C GLY A 203 -2.19 19.31 20.13
N LYS A 204 -2.49 18.29 20.91
CA LYS A 204 -2.00 18.06 22.27
C LYS A 204 -1.15 16.80 22.30
N ILE A 205 -0.35 16.63 23.35
CA ILE A 205 0.51 15.44 23.46
C ILE A 205 -0.32 14.16 23.62
N GLU A 206 -1.47 14.26 24.29
CA GLU A 206 -2.41 13.16 24.50
C GLU A 206 -3.10 12.69 23.21
N ASP A 207 -3.12 13.55 22.17
CA ASP A 207 -3.69 13.18 20.88
C ASP A 207 -2.87 12.07 20.20
N LEU A 208 -1.58 11.94 20.53
CA LEU A 208 -0.74 10.85 20.01
C LEU A 208 -1.16 9.50 20.57
N ASP A 209 -1.40 9.42 21.88
CA ASP A 209 -1.85 8.18 22.53
C ASP A 209 -3.25 7.80 22.01
N LEU A 210 -4.15 8.78 21.91
CA LEU A 210 -5.48 8.57 21.34
C LEU A 210 -5.43 8.10 19.88
N LEU A 211 -4.54 8.69 19.07
CA LEU A 211 -4.36 8.29 17.67
C LEU A 211 -3.86 6.85 17.55
N LEU A 212 -2.95 6.42 18.43
CA LEU A 212 -2.42 5.05 18.46
C LEU A 212 -3.48 4.03 18.91
N GLU A 213 -4.27 4.35 19.94
CA GLU A 213 -5.38 3.50 20.37
C GLU A 213 -6.43 3.35 19.25
N LEU A 214 -6.81 4.46 18.63
CA LEU A 214 -7.77 4.47 17.54
C LEU A 214 -7.25 3.72 16.30
N ALA A 215 -5.95 3.79 16.02
CA ALA A 215 -5.31 3.02 14.96
C ALA A 215 -5.53 1.51 15.14
N GLU A 216 -5.36 0.99 16.36
CA GLU A 216 -5.58 -0.44 16.64
C GLU A 216 -7.07 -0.82 16.54
N ASP A 217 -7.97 0.04 17.02
CA ASP A 217 -9.41 -0.16 16.86
C ASP A 217 -9.84 -0.16 15.39
N VAL A 218 -9.25 0.71 14.56
CA VAL A 218 -9.50 0.77 13.12
C VAL A 218 -8.98 -0.48 12.42
N LYS A 219 -7.78 -0.96 12.78
CA LYS A 219 -7.23 -2.23 12.28
C LYS A 219 -8.15 -3.40 12.61
N ALA A 220 -8.62 -3.50 13.85
CA ALA A 220 -9.44 -4.61 14.30
C ALA A 220 -10.88 -4.58 13.76
N GLY A 221 -11.49 -3.38 13.71
CA GLY A 221 -12.90 -3.18 13.37
C GLY A 221 -13.21 -3.04 11.88
N SER A 222 -12.19 -3.01 11.02
CA SER A 222 -12.37 -2.85 9.57
C SER A 222 -12.59 -4.17 8.83
N LEU A 223 -13.58 -4.16 7.92
CA LEU A 223 -14.00 -5.36 7.18
C LEU A 223 -13.05 -5.74 6.02
N CYS A 224 -12.35 -4.77 5.43
CA CYS A 224 -11.54 -4.95 4.24
C CYS A 224 -10.11 -4.45 4.44
N GLY A 225 -9.21 -4.80 3.51
CA GLY A 225 -7.80 -4.40 3.56
C GLY A 225 -7.61 -2.90 3.72
N LEU A 226 -8.31 -2.08 2.93
CA LEU A 226 -8.20 -0.62 2.96
C LEU A 226 -8.38 -0.03 4.37
N GLY A 227 -9.45 -0.41 5.08
CA GLY A 227 -9.68 0.08 6.44
C GLY A 227 -8.66 -0.48 7.43
N ARG A 228 -8.24 -1.74 7.26
CA ARG A 228 -7.25 -2.38 8.14
C ARG A 228 -5.85 -1.78 8.01
N THR A 229 -5.50 -1.27 6.83
CA THR A 229 -4.18 -0.70 6.57
C THR A 229 -4.19 0.83 6.58
N ALA A 230 -5.35 1.47 6.72
CA ALA A 230 -5.49 2.92 6.84
C ALA A 230 -4.56 3.54 7.90
N PRO A 231 -4.29 2.87 9.05
CA PRO A 231 -3.41 3.42 10.08
C PRO A 231 -1.89 3.21 9.86
N ASN A 232 -1.47 2.68 8.72
CA ASN A 232 -0.04 2.41 8.47
C ASN A 232 0.80 3.65 8.11
N PRO A 233 0.34 4.60 7.28
CA PRO A 233 1.10 5.80 6.95
C PRO A 233 1.41 6.67 8.17
#